data_AF-A0A1C6SZ93-F1
#
_entry.id   AF-A0A1C6SZ93-F1
#
_cell.length_a   1.000
_cell.length_b   1.000
_cell.length_c   1.000
_cell.angle_alpha   90.00
_cell.angle_beta   90.00
_cell.angle_gamma   90.00
#
_symmetry.space_group_name_H-M   'P 1'
#
loop_
_entity.id
_entity.type
_entity.pdbx_description
1 polymer ?
#
loop_
_entity_poly.entity_id
_entity_poly.type
_entity_poly.pdbx_seq_one_letter_code
_entity_poly.pdbx_strand_id
1 'polypeptide(L)'
;MATTVQRWTGRETRALRQALRMSIRDFAAHLGVAERTVSKWEAGNGTVQPRPEMQAALDTAFDNASGDAQQRFVSSFRPDERRSAQATPSGSNLAVLARQRLRQTREAAGLSPEDFAILLSECLGWAPTAADVTRWELVAVPPGDVLLALDRLKGLPSGVDGDSSEPDHLAGLTAVYPSRSEFSAHLPADQLLNGARQVRAVGLSLNMLCQDYADRRWRDLMTGGATVRCLFLNPASLAIQARELEEGFPPGQLSALTKLNIETLLRIRDRLPGDLRNNLQLAVYDETLRFNVVLVDELCVAQPYLAERRGVDSPTFVIRCRQAGLYSVFEQIFESQWQRGQQV
;
A
#
# COMPACT_ATOMS: atom_id res chain seq x y z
N MET A 1 27.02 25.20 33.83
CA MET A 1 28.06 24.94 32.79
C MET A 1 27.57 25.55 31.50
N ALA A 2 28.34 26.45 30.91
CA ALA A 2 27.96 27.19 29.70
C ALA A 2 27.89 26.23 28.51
N THR A 3 26.71 26.09 27.90
CA THR A 3 26.53 25.28 26.69
C THR A 3 27.02 26.11 25.50
N THR A 4 28.31 26.04 25.19
CA THR A 4 28.86 26.74 24.03
C THR A 4 28.29 26.14 22.73
N VAL A 5 27.58 26.95 21.95
CA VAL A 5 27.12 26.56 20.61
C VAL A 5 28.34 26.55 19.69
N GLN A 6 28.77 25.36 19.25
CA GLN A 6 29.99 25.20 18.45
C GLN A 6 29.92 25.89 17.07
N ARG A 7 28.71 26.01 16.49
CA ARG A 7 28.45 26.70 15.22
C ARG A 7 26.96 26.97 15.05
N TRP A 8 26.58 28.19 14.71
CA TRP A 8 25.20 28.56 14.38
C TRP A 8 24.86 28.17 12.93
N THR A 9 23.77 27.45 12.75
CA THR A 9 23.08 27.26 11.46
C THR A 9 21.67 27.81 11.55
N GLY A 10 20.91 27.76 10.45
CA GLY A 10 19.49 28.11 10.45
C GLY A 10 18.66 27.38 11.50
N ARG A 11 19.05 26.15 11.86
CA ARG A 11 18.40 25.36 12.91
C ARG A 11 18.58 25.99 14.28
N GLU A 12 19.81 26.31 14.65
CA GLU A 12 20.14 26.93 15.95
C GLU A 12 19.56 28.35 16.04
N THR A 13 19.62 29.13 14.95
CA THR A 13 19.02 30.45 14.88
C THR A 13 17.51 30.40 15.15
N ARG A 14 16.78 29.44 14.54
CA ARG A 14 15.35 29.25 14.79
C ARG A 14 15.08 28.84 16.23
N ALA A 15 15.87 27.92 16.77
CA ALA A 15 15.75 27.45 18.14
C ALA A 15 15.96 28.58 19.16
N LEU A 16 16.97 29.43 18.95
CA LEU A 16 17.24 30.59 19.80
C LEU A 16 16.09 31.60 19.76
N ARG A 17 15.58 31.94 18.57
CA ARG A 17 14.44 32.84 18.44
C ARG A 17 13.21 32.33 19.18
N GLN A 18 12.89 31.04 19.01
CA GLN A 18 11.77 30.41 19.70
C GLN A 18 11.97 30.37 21.21
N ALA A 19 13.21 30.11 21.67
CA ALA A 19 13.57 30.13 23.08
C ALA A 19 13.43 31.52 23.71
N LEU A 20 13.74 32.58 22.96
CA LEU A 20 13.51 33.98 23.32
C LEU A 20 12.05 34.43 23.14
N ARG A 21 11.20 33.61 22.52
CA ARG A 21 9.79 33.89 22.19
C ARG A 21 9.61 35.14 21.33
N MET A 22 10.57 35.44 20.46
CA MET A 22 10.53 36.59 19.57
C MET A 22 9.91 36.24 18.22
N SER A 23 9.20 37.20 17.63
CA SER A 23 8.83 37.11 16.21
C SER A 23 10.08 37.22 15.33
N ILE A 24 9.98 36.83 14.05
CA ILE A 24 11.10 36.99 13.10
C ILE A 24 11.52 38.46 13.01
N ARG A 25 10.55 39.39 13.02
CA ARG A 25 10.79 40.83 13.02
C ARG A 25 11.57 41.29 14.25
N ASP A 26 11.08 40.94 15.44
CA ASP A 26 11.67 41.43 16.68
C ASP A 26 13.06 40.82 16.91
N PHE A 27 13.26 39.57 16.46
CA PHE A 27 14.56 38.90 16.49
C PHE A 27 15.55 39.48 15.48
N ALA A 28 15.08 39.84 14.27
CA ALA A 28 15.91 40.52 13.29
C ALA A 28 16.36 41.91 13.79
N ALA A 29 15.45 42.65 14.43
CA ALA A 29 15.78 43.93 15.08
C ALA A 29 16.76 43.75 16.24
N HIS A 30 16.60 42.69 17.05
CA HIS A 30 17.51 42.36 18.15
C HIS A 30 18.94 42.04 17.67
N LEU A 31 19.08 41.42 16.50
CA LEU A 31 20.37 41.09 15.88
C LEU A 31 20.92 42.20 14.96
N GLY A 32 20.15 43.27 14.71
CA GLY A 32 20.55 44.35 13.80
C GLY A 32 20.58 43.96 12.32
N VAL A 33 19.74 42.99 11.89
CA VAL A 33 19.67 42.50 10.50
C VAL A 33 18.30 42.67 9.89
N ALA A 34 18.20 42.56 8.56
CA ALA A 34 16.92 42.54 7.87
C ALA A 34 16.14 41.22 8.11
N GLU A 35 14.81 41.29 8.23
CA GLU A 35 13.94 40.12 8.47
C GLU A 35 14.11 39.00 7.44
N ARG A 36 14.36 39.39 6.17
CA ARG A 36 14.61 38.47 5.06
C ARG A 36 15.85 37.61 5.28
N THR A 37 16.85 38.13 5.99
CA THR A 37 18.09 37.43 6.31
C THR A 37 17.84 36.30 7.31
N VAL A 38 17.10 36.61 8.39
CA VAL A 38 16.68 35.60 9.38
C VAL A 38 15.80 34.53 8.75
N SER A 39 14.83 34.95 7.92
CA SER A 39 13.94 34.02 7.21
C SER A 39 14.71 33.07 6.29
N LYS A 40 15.73 33.59 5.58
CA LYS A 40 16.59 32.78 4.70
C LYS A 40 17.43 31.78 5.49
N TRP A 41 17.95 32.18 6.65
CA TRP A 41 18.68 31.26 7.52
C TRP A 41 17.77 30.14 8.03
N GLU A 42 16.60 30.47 8.62
CA GLU A 42 15.67 29.47 9.14
C GLU A 42 15.15 28.50 8.05
N ALA A 43 14.89 29.00 6.85
CA ALA A 43 14.50 28.16 5.71
C ALA A 43 15.63 27.23 5.25
N GLY A 44 16.89 27.66 5.41
CA GLY A 44 18.07 26.86 5.10
C GLY A 44 18.44 25.82 6.15
N ASN A 45 17.80 25.81 7.33
CA ASN A 45 18.04 24.84 8.40
C ASN A 45 19.55 24.59 8.63
N GLY A 46 20.02 23.34 8.57
CA GLY A 46 21.45 22.99 8.74
C GLY A 46 22.37 23.32 7.56
N THR A 47 21.84 23.73 6.39
CA THR A 47 22.63 23.92 5.17
C THR A 47 23.12 25.35 4.98
N VAL A 48 22.50 26.32 5.67
CA VAL A 48 22.86 27.74 5.60
C VAL A 48 23.52 28.18 6.90
N GLN A 49 24.72 28.75 6.77
CA GLN A 49 25.52 29.26 7.88
C GLN A 49 25.57 30.79 7.84
N PRO A 50 25.19 31.49 8.93
CA PRO A 50 25.42 32.93 9.08
C PRO A 50 26.92 33.27 8.98
N ARG A 51 27.22 34.46 8.45
CA ARG A 51 28.59 34.99 8.35
C ARG A 51 29.24 35.12 9.73
N PRO A 52 30.60 35.16 9.83
CA PRO A 52 31.30 35.21 11.12
C PRO A 52 30.84 36.35 12.05
N GLU A 53 30.56 37.53 11.51
CA GLU A 53 29.99 38.67 12.26
C GLU A 53 28.63 38.35 12.91
N MET A 54 27.82 37.54 12.25
CA MET A 54 26.49 37.13 12.72
C MET A 54 26.52 35.93 13.66
N GLN A 55 27.55 35.08 13.56
CA GLN A 55 27.82 34.03 14.55
C GLN A 55 28.06 34.69 15.91
N ALA A 56 28.95 35.69 15.97
CA ALA A 56 29.27 36.42 17.20
C ALA A 56 28.07 37.18 17.77
N ALA A 57 27.20 37.73 16.90
CA ALA A 57 25.96 38.36 17.34
C ALA A 57 24.98 37.35 17.95
N LEU A 58 24.87 36.15 17.40
CA LEU A 58 24.03 35.06 17.93
C LEU A 58 24.59 34.48 19.24
N ASP A 59 25.91 34.36 19.36
CA ASP A 59 26.59 33.99 20.61
C ASP A 59 26.25 35.00 21.71
N THR A 60 26.40 36.30 21.41
CA THR A 60 26.07 37.39 22.33
C THR A 60 24.59 37.39 22.72
N ALA A 61 23.69 37.15 21.77
CA ALA A 61 22.25 37.06 22.04
C ALA A 61 21.88 35.86 22.91
N PHE A 62 22.58 34.73 22.76
CA PHE A 62 22.39 33.55 23.59
C PHE A 62 22.98 33.71 24.99
N ASP A 63 24.18 34.31 25.11
CA ASP A 63 24.84 34.57 26.39
C ASP A 63 24.05 35.58 27.24
N ASN A 64 23.43 36.57 26.61
CA ASN A 64 22.56 37.55 27.28
C ASN A 64 21.13 37.06 27.53
N ALA A 65 20.76 35.88 27.01
CA ALA A 65 19.44 35.32 27.24
C ALA A 65 19.25 34.92 28.70
N SER A 66 18.02 35.05 29.22
CA SER A 66 17.71 34.61 30.58
C SER A 66 17.97 33.11 30.75
N GLY A 67 18.26 32.67 31.98
CA GLY A 67 18.48 31.25 32.29
C GLY A 67 17.36 30.34 31.78
N ASP A 68 16.10 30.80 31.88
CA ASP A 68 14.93 30.08 31.33
C ASP A 68 14.98 29.97 29.80
N ALA A 69 15.42 31.01 29.10
CA ALA A 69 15.56 30.98 27.65
C ALA A 69 16.71 30.06 27.23
N GLN A 70 17.84 30.08 27.93
CA GLN A 70 18.95 29.15 27.69
C GLN A 70 18.52 27.70 27.95
N GLN A 71 17.75 27.44 29.00
CA GLN A 71 17.18 26.11 29.28
C GLN A 71 16.21 25.65 28.18
N ARG A 72 15.33 26.54 27.69
CA ARG A 72 14.42 26.24 26.56
C ARG A 72 15.20 25.91 25.29
N PHE A 73 16.25 26.68 25.00
CA PHE A 73 17.14 26.44 23.87
C PHE A 73 17.80 25.05 23.98
N VAL A 74 18.43 24.72 25.11
CA VAL A 74 19.03 23.38 25.32
C VAL A 74 17.99 22.27 25.23
N SER A 75 16.79 22.49 25.75
CA SER A 75 15.68 21.51 25.67
C SER A 75 15.20 21.27 24.24
N SER A 76 15.34 22.24 23.33
CA SER A 76 15.01 22.07 21.91
C SER A 76 15.98 21.15 21.15
N PHE A 77 17.16 20.87 21.73
CA PHE A 77 18.16 19.95 21.21
C PHE A 77 18.26 18.64 22.00
N ARG A 78 17.61 18.55 23.16
CA ARG A 78 17.43 17.27 23.83
C ARG A 78 16.41 16.44 23.04
N PRO A 79 16.72 15.18 22.70
CA PRO A 79 15.69 14.24 22.28
C PRO A 79 14.59 14.25 23.33
N ASP A 80 13.35 14.37 22.88
CA ASP A 80 12.18 14.59 23.73
C ASP A 80 11.87 13.33 24.56
N GLU A 81 12.58 13.11 25.68
CA GLU A 81 12.37 11.99 26.60
C GLU A 81 10.97 11.99 27.23
N ARG A 82 10.23 13.10 27.12
CA ARG A 82 8.83 13.20 27.57
C ARG A 82 7.82 12.65 26.56
N ARG A 83 8.20 12.44 25.28
CA ARG A 83 7.42 11.65 24.32
C ARG A 83 7.66 10.14 24.46
N SER A 84 8.74 9.73 25.13
CA SER A 84 9.10 8.32 25.33
C SER A 84 8.34 7.63 26.46
N ALA A 85 7.70 8.39 27.37
CA ALA A 85 7.04 7.83 28.55
C ALA A 85 5.53 7.54 28.38
N GLN A 86 4.91 7.93 27.25
CA GLN A 86 3.49 7.65 26.94
C GLN A 86 3.27 6.85 25.65
N ALA A 87 4.33 6.34 25.02
CA ALA A 87 4.20 5.41 23.91
C ALA A 87 4.25 3.98 24.44
N THR A 88 3.10 3.34 24.58
CA THR A 88 3.01 1.88 24.54
C THR A 88 3.66 1.41 23.22
N PRO A 89 4.58 0.42 23.23
CA PRO A 89 5.34 0.06 22.04
C PRO A 89 4.48 -0.78 21.08
N SER A 90 3.76 -0.12 20.18
CA SER A 90 3.11 -0.78 19.03
C SER A 90 3.74 -0.39 17.69
N GLY A 91 4.90 0.26 17.70
CA GLY A 91 5.71 0.48 16.50
C GLY A 91 6.65 -0.70 16.29
N SER A 92 6.47 -1.44 15.19
CA SER A 92 7.37 -2.51 14.76
C SER A 92 8.84 -2.07 14.87
N ASN A 93 9.60 -2.71 15.73
CA ASN A 93 11.02 -2.41 15.90
C ASN A 93 11.75 -2.89 14.62
N LEU A 94 11.89 -2.00 13.63
CA LEU A 94 12.50 -2.32 12.33
C LEU A 94 13.92 -2.89 12.47
N ALA A 95 14.65 -2.51 13.53
CA ALA A 95 15.94 -3.09 13.87
C ALA A 95 15.83 -4.56 14.30
N VAL A 96 14.74 -4.98 14.95
CA VAL A 96 14.48 -6.40 15.23
C VAL A 96 14.13 -7.15 13.95
N LEU A 97 13.25 -6.58 13.11
CA LEU A 97 12.86 -7.18 11.84
C LEU A 97 14.04 -7.35 10.87
N ALA A 98 14.93 -6.37 10.77
CA ALA A 98 16.11 -6.43 9.92
C ALA A 98 17.06 -7.58 10.32
N ARG A 99 17.25 -7.79 11.62
CA ARG A 99 18.08 -8.89 12.15
C ARG A 99 17.43 -10.25 11.93
N GLN A 100 16.11 -10.34 12.17
CA GLN A 100 15.33 -11.56 11.91
C GLN A 100 15.36 -11.95 10.44
N ARG A 101 15.21 -10.97 9.53
CA ARG A 101 15.24 -11.22 8.07
C ARG A 101 16.57 -11.80 7.61
N LEU A 102 17.69 -11.22 8.06
CA LEU A 102 19.02 -11.74 7.72
C LEU A 102 19.19 -13.19 8.19
N ARG A 103 18.83 -13.46 9.46
CA ARG A 103 18.89 -14.80 10.04
C ARG A 103 18.02 -15.80 9.28
N GLN A 104 16.77 -15.44 8.99
CA GLN A 104 15.82 -16.29 8.26
C GLN A 104 16.32 -16.61 6.86
N THR A 105 16.88 -15.64 6.12
CA THR A 105 17.41 -15.89 4.78
C THR A 105 18.58 -16.86 4.82
N ARG A 106 19.48 -16.75 5.81
CA ARG A 106 20.58 -17.72 5.97
C ARG A 106 20.07 -19.11 6.35
N GLU A 107 19.18 -19.19 7.33
CA GLU A 107 18.60 -20.46 7.80
C GLU A 107 17.80 -21.16 6.69
N ALA A 108 17.01 -20.42 5.90
CA ALA A 108 16.28 -20.95 4.75
C ALA A 108 17.21 -21.46 3.64
N ALA A 109 18.37 -20.84 3.47
CA ALA A 109 19.41 -21.32 2.55
C ALA A 109 20.20 -22.52 3.10
N GLY A 110 20.01 -22.89 4.37
CA GLY A 110 20.75 -23.98 5.03
C GLY A 110 22.25 -23.69 5.20
N LEU A 111 22.66 -22.41 5.15
CA LEU A 111 24.06 -22.02 5.11
C LEU A 111 24.63 -21.71 6.51
N SER A 112 25.91 -22.05 6.69
CA SER A 112 26.68 -21.57 7.83
C SER A 112 26.88 -20.03 7.73
N PRO A 113 27.15 -19.32 8.83
CA PRO A 113 27.50 -17.90 8.76
C PRO A 113 28.70 -17.59 7.86
N GLU A 114 29.60 -18.55 7.68
CA GLU A 114 30.77 -18.43 6.80
C GLU A 114 30.37 -18.54 5.32
N ASP A 115 29.63 -19.59 4.95
CA ASP A 115 29.14 -19.77 3.57
C ASP A 115 28.17 -18.65 3.16
N PHE A 116 27.38 -18.15 4.11
CA PHE A 116 26.47 -17.04 3.87
C PHE A 116 27.20 -15.71 3.66
N ALA A 117 28.32 -15.49 4.36
CA ALA A 117 29.15 -14.31 4.15
C ALA A 117 29.81 -14.33 2.75
N ILE A 118 30.23 -15.52 2.30
CA ILE A 118 30.74 -15.73 0.94
C ILE A 118 29.65 -15.41 -0.08
N LEU A 119 28.45 -15.95 0.08
CA LEU A 119 27.31 -15.68 -0.82
C LEU A 119 26.94 -14.20 -0.86
N LEU A 120 26.94 -13.52 0.29
CA LEU A 120 26.70 -12.08 0.36
C LEU A 120 27.78 -11.29 -0.39
N SER A 121 29.05 -11.71 -0.33
CA SER A 121 30.15 -11.05 -1.03
C SER A 121 30.03 -11.06 -2.56
N GLU A 122 29.27 -12.01 -3.13
CA GLU A 122 29.00 -12.03 -4.58
C GLU A 122 28.04 -10.90 -5.00
N CYS A 123 27.18 -10.46 -4.07
CA CYS A 123 26.22 -9.39 -4.29
C CYS A 123 26.73 -8.02 -3.80
N LEU A 124 27.64 -8.02 -2.83
CA LEU A 124 28.19 -6.83 -2.19
C LEU A 124 29.54 -6.47 -2.82
N GLY A 125 29.82 -5.18 -3.01
CA GLY A 125 31.14 -4.71 -3.47
C GLY A 125 32.26 -4.88 -2.43
N TRP A 126 32.01 -5.64 -1.36
CA TRP A 126 32.90 -5.88 -0.23
C TRP A 126 32.59 -7.25 0.39
N ALA A 127 33.57 -7.84 1.07
CA ALA A 127 33.44 -9.19 1.62
C ALA A 127 33.14 -9.13 3.13
N PRO A 128 31.88 -9.38 3.57
CA PRO A 128 31.59 -9.55 4.98
C PRO A 128 32.23 -10.84 5.53
N THR A 129 32.45 -10.89 6.85
CA THR A 129 32.94 -12.09 7.54
C THR A 129 31.81 -12.84 8.26
N ALA A 130 32.06 -14.10 8.64
CA ALA A 130 31.13 -14.87 9.48
C ALA A 130 30.83 -14.17 10.83
N ALA A 131 31.80 -13.41 11.36
CA ALA A 131 31.63 -12.61 12.57
C ALA A 131 30.69 -11.42 12.34
N ASP A 132 30.73 -10.79 11.16
CA ASP A 132 29.80 -9.71 10.79
C ASP A 132 28.37 -10.23 10.70
N VAL A 133 28.17 -11.38 10.02
CA VAL A 133 26.86 -12.05 9.93
C VAL A 133 26.32 -12.36 11.32
N THR A 134 27.12 -13.00 12.17
CA THR A 134 26.72 -13.34 13.55
C THR A 134 26.38 -12.08 14.36
N ARG A 135 27.17 -11.02 14.23
CA ARG A 135 26.94 -9.74 14.91
C ARG A 135 25.64 -9.09 14.45
N TRP A 136 25.31 -9.16 13.16
CA TRP A 136 24.06 -8.65 12.63
C TRP A 136 22.86 -9.48 13.04
N GLU A 137 22.98 -10.80 13.17
CA GLU A 137 21.85 -11.62 13.64
C GLU A 137 21.51 -11.33 15.11
N LEU A 138 22.52 -11.06 15.93
CA LEU A 138 22.36 -10.98 17.38
C LEU A 138 22.13 -9.55 17.87
N VAL A 139 23.02 -8.61 17.52
CA VAL A 139 23.16 -7.36 18.30
C VAL A 139 23.21 -6.09 17.45
N ALA A 140 23.57 -6.18 16.18
CA ALA A 140 23.71 -5.02 15.29
C ALA A 140 22.68 -5.06 14.17
N VAL A 141 22.23 -3.90 13.70
CA VAL A 141 21.38 -3.84 12.50
C VAL A 141 22.26 -4.07 11.27
N PRO A 142 21.91 -5.00 10.37
CA PRO A 142 22.66 -5.18 9.14
C PRO A 142 22.65 -3.88 8.31
N PRO A 143 23.75 -3.55 7.62
CA PRO A 143 23.78 -2.46 6.66
C PRO A 143 22.66 -2.54 5.61
N GLY A 144 22.27 -1.39 5.06
CA GLY A 144 21.14 -1.32 4.12
C GLY A 144 21.39 -2.08 2.81
N ASP A 145 22.62 -2.05 2.30
CA ASP A 145 23.07 -2.83 1.14
C ASP A 145 23.02 -4.34 1.40
N VAL A 146 23.35 -4.79 2.62
CA VAL A 146 23.16 -6.19 3.04
C VAL A 146 21.69 -6.58 3.00
N LEU A 147 20.79 -5.74 3.52
CA LEU A 147 19.35 -5.99 3.46
C LEU A 147 18.81 -6.04 2.02
N LEU A 148 19.32 -5.21 1.13
CA LEU A 148 18.99 -5.22 -0.30
C LEU A 148 19.52 -6.48 -1.01
N ALA A 149 20.69 -6.98 -0.60
CA ALA A 149 21.25 -8.22 -1.13
C ALA A 149 20.37 -9.44 -0.78
N LEU A 150 19.72 -9.46 0.40
CA LEU A 150 18.80 -10.54 0.78
C LEU A 150 17.64 -10.71 -0.22
N ASP A 151 17.16 -9.63 -0.82
CA ASP A 151 16.07 -9.69 -1.81
C ASP A 151 16.46 -10.35 -3.12
N ARG A 152 17.75 -10.28 -3.48
CA ARG A 152 18.27 -11.01 -4.64
C ARG A 152 18.45 -12.50 -4.33
N LEU A 153 18.83 -12.83 -3.08
CA LEU A 153 19.03 -14.21 -2.65
C LEU A 153 17.71 -14.98 -2.48
N LYS A 154 16.59 -14.29 -2.21
CA LYS A 154 15.23 -14.87 -2.19
C LYS A 154 14.74 -15.35 -3.58
N GLY A 155 15.47 -15.05 -4.65
CA GLY A 155 15.13 -15.41 -6.03
C GLY A 155 15.76 -16.70 -6.58
N LEU A 156 16.53 -17.46 -5.79
CA LEU A 156 17.02 -18.77 -6.26
C LEU A 156 15.93 -19.84 -6.06
N PRO A 157 15.58 -20.61 -7.12
CA PRO A 157 14.58 -21.66 -7.02
C PRO A 157 15.15 -22.83 -6.21
N SER A 158 14.75 -22.95 -4.94
CA SER A 158 14.83 -24.21 -4.22
C SER A 158 13.78 -25.15 -4.78
N GLY A 159 14.19 -25.94 -5.78
CA GLY A 159 13.38 -27.04 -6.29
C GLY A 159 13.27 -28.15 -5.26
N VAL A 160 12.23 -28.12 -4.43
CA VAL A 160 11.56 -29.29 -3.86
C VAL A 160 10.13 -28.87 -3.54
N ASP A 161 9.14 -29.57 -4.11
CA ASP A 161 7.73 -29.46 -3.72
C ASP A 161 7.57 -29.63 -2.20
N GLY A 162 6.96 -28.66 -1.52
CA GLY A 162 6.69 -28.76 -0.10
C GLY A 162 6.27 -27.44 0.53
N ASP A 163 4.96 -27.25 0.65
CA ASP A 163 4.27 -26.44 1.65
C ASP A 163 5.02 -25.18 2.14
N SER A 164 4.82 -24.06 1.44
CA SER A 164 5.34 -22.75 1.83
C SER A 164 4.60 -22.24 3.07
N SER A 165 4.99 -22.72 4.25
CA SER A 165 4.61 -22.20 5.55
C SER A 165 5.42 -20.94 5.90
N GLU A 166 5.56 -19.99 4.97
CA GLU A 166 5.77 -18.60 5.38
C GLU A 166 4.39 -18.09 5.85
N PRO A 167 4.25 -17.50 7.05
CA PRO A 167 3.01 -16.86 7.43
C PRO A 167 2.70 -15.80 6.37
N ASP A 168 1.55 -15.94 5.71
CA ASP A 168 1.11 -15.02 4.67
C ASP A 168 0.83 -13.66 5.29
N HIS A 169 1.87 -12.82 5.33
CA HIS A 169 1.83 -11.49 5.92
C HIS A 169 0.87 -10.54 5.19
N LEU A 170 0.43 -10.89 3.99
CA LEU A 170 -0.46 -10.08 3.16
C LEU A 170 -1.84 -10.72 2.99
N ALA A 171 -2.15 -11.75 3.79
CA ALA A 171 -3.45 -12.41 3.84
C ALA A 171 -3.97 -12.81 2.43
N GLY A 172 -3.09 -13.36 1.58
CA GLY A 172 -3.42 -13.86 0.25
C GLY A 172 -3.27 -12.83 -0.86
N LEU A 173 -2.98 -11.56 -0.57
CA LEU A 173 -2.74 -10.56 -1.61
C LEU A 173 -1.45 -10.87 -2.38
N THR A 174 -1.58 -11.20 -3.67
CA THR A 174 -0.45 -11.61 -4.53
C THR A 174 -0.02 -10.54 -5.52
N ALA A 175 -0.91 -9.60 -5.89
CA ALA A 175 -0.56 -8.48 -6.76
C ALA A 175 -1.47 -7.27 -6.53
N VAL A 176 -0.94 -6.08 -6.82
CA VAL A 176 -1.69 -4.81 -6.81
C VAL A 176 -1.38 -4.06 -8.09
N TYR A 177 -2.43 -3.62 -8.78
CA TYR A 177 -2.31 -2.77 -9.96
C TYR A 177 -2.85 -1.37 -9.65
N PRO A 178 -2.12 -0.29 -9.99
CA PRO A 178 -2.56 1.09 -9.83
C PRO A 178 -3.90 1.43 -10.48
N SER A 179 -4.29 0.73 -11.56
CA SER A 179 -5.55 0.96 -12.28
C SER A 179 -6.18 -0.35 -12.78
N ARG A 180 -7.47 -0.33 -13.10
CA ARG A 180 -8.15 -1.48 -13.74
C ARG A 180 -7.63 -1.72 -15.16
N SER A 181 -7.29 -0.65 -15.88
CA SER A 181 -6.70 -0.75 -17.22
C SER A 181 -5.36 -1.49 -17.21
N GLU A 182 -4.51 -1.21 -16.23
CA GLU A 182 -3.23 -1.90 -16.08
C GLU A 182 -3.42 -3.36 -15.67
N PHE A 183 -4.36 -3.64 -14.77
CA PHE A 183 -4.76 -5.02 -14.44
C PHE A 183 -5.21 -5.79 -15.69
N SER A 184 -6.15 -5.23 -16.48
CA SER A 184 -6.69 -5.90 -17.67
C SER A 184 -5.63 -6.14 -18.75
N ALA A 185 -4.58 -5.33 -18.80
CA ALA A 185 -3.45 -5.56 -19.71
C ALA A 185 -2.56 -6.74 -19.27
N HIS A 186 -2.46 -7.00 -17.96
CA HIS A 186 -1.64 -8.09 -17.40
C HIS A 186 -2.40 -9.40 -17.21
N LEU A 187 -3.68 -9.31 -16.83
CA LEU A 187 -4.54 -10.46 -16.59
C LEU A 187 -5.90 -10.22 -17.27
N PRO A 188 -5.97 -10.36 -18.60
CA PRO A 188 -7.21 -10.19 -19.36
C PRO A 188 -8.27 -11.23 -18.99
N ALA A 189 -9.54 -10.93 -19.33
CA ALA A 189 -10.68 -11.76 -18.95
C ALA A 189 -10.56 -13.21 -19.43
N ASP A 190 -9.94 -13.45 -20.58
CA ASP A 190 -9.72 -14.80 -21.08
C ASP A 190 -8.71 -15.57 -20.23
N GLN A 191 -7.58 -14.97 -19.87
CA GLN A 191 -6.62 -15.61 -18.95
C GLN A 191 -7.22 -15.81 -17.55
N LEU A 192 -8.06 -14.88 -17.11
CA LEU A 192 -8.71 -14.95 -15.80
C LEU A 192 -9.75 -16.08 -15.72
N LEU A 193 -10.59 -16.24 -16.76
CA LEU A 193 -11.78 -17.11 -16.72
C LEU A 193 -11.60 -18.48 -17.41
N ASN A 194 -10.63 -18.62 -18.31
CA ASN A 194 -10.47 -19.87 -19.08
C ASN A 194 -10.23 -21.07 -18.14
N GLY A 195 -11.05 -22.10 -18.30
CA GLY A 195 -10.92 -23.34 -17.53
C GLY A 195 -11.42 -23.25 -16.08
N ALA A 196 -12.03 -22.13 -15.69
CA ALA A 196 -12.59 -21.97 -14.35
C ALA A 196 -13.72 -22.98 -14.09
N ARG A 197 -13.81 -23.49 -12.85
CA ARG A 197 -14.93 -24.34 -12.42
C ARG A 197 -16.05 -23.54 -11.76
N GLN A 198 -15.68 -22.46 -11.08
CA GLN A 198 -16.61 -21.59 -10.41
C GLN A 198 -16.25 -20.12 -10.64
N VAL A 199 -17.23 -19.33 -11.08
CA VAL A 199 -17.12 -17.88 -11.23
C VAL A 199 -18.23 -17.20 -10.44
N ARG A 200 -17.86 -16.29 -9.55
CA ARG A 200 -18.81 -15.50 -8.75
C ARG A 200 -18.40 -14.04 -8.86
N ALA A 201 -19.29 -13.20 -9.38
CA ALA A 201 -18.96 -11.81 -9.64
C ALA A 201 -20.04 -10.88 -9.10
N VAL A 202 -19.63 -9.81 -8.44
CA VAL A 202 -20.53 -8.75 -7.96
C VAL A 202 -19.97 -7.37 -8.28
N GLY A 203 -20.80 -6.49 -8.81
CA GLY A 203 -20.40 -5.13 -9.12
C GLY A 203 -21.48 -4.38 -9.91
N LEU A 204 -21.13 -3.17 -10.36
CA LEU A 204 -22.06 -2.29 -11.07
C LEU A 204 -22.57 -2.93 -12.37
N SER A 205 -21.69 -3.11 -13.35
CA SER A 205 -22.04 -3.54 -14.72
C SER A 205 -21.26 -4.78 -15.19
N LEU A 206 -20.29 -5.24 -14.39
CA LEU A 206 -19.44 -6.40 -14.70
C LEU A 206 -18.86 -6.40 -16.13
N ASN A 207 -18.40 -5.23 -16.60
CA ASN A 207 -17.98 -5.01 -17.99
C ASN A 207 -16.96 -6.05 -18.47
N MET A 208 -15.98 -6.41 -17.64
CA MET A 208 -14.96 -7.41 -17.99
C MET A 208 -15.57 -8.76 -18.40
N LEU A 209 -16.65 -9.20 -17.73
CA LEU A 209 -17.32 -10.46 -18.02
C LEU A 209 -18.23 -10.37 -19.26
N CYS A 210 -18.79 -9.18 -19.52
CA CYS A 210 -19.81 -8.99 -20.54
C CYS A 210 -19.26 -8.46 -21.87
N GLN A 211 -18.15 -7.72 -21.84
CA GLN A 211 -17.59 -7.00 -22.99
C GLN A 211 -16.23 -7.57 -23.39
N ASP A 212 -15.40 -7.99 -22.42
CA ASP A 212 -14.03 -8.45 -22.69
C ASP A 212 -13.92 -9.99 -22.79
N TYR A 213 -14.98 -10.73 -22.47
CA TYR A 213 -15.03 -12.19 -22.58
C TYR A 213 -16.05 -12.65 -23.65
N ALA A 214 -15.53 -13.22 -24.73
CA ALA A 214 -16.32 -13.56 -25.93
C ALA A 214 -17.39 -14.64 -25.70
N ASP A 215 -18.55 -14.51 -26.35
CA ASP A 215 -19.68 -15.47 -26.35
C ASP A 215 -19.27 -16.93 -26.59
N ARG A 216 -18.27 -17.16 -27.45
CA ARG A 216 -17.76 -18.51 -27.71
C ARG A 216 -17.08 -19.10 -26.47
N ARG A 217 -16.26 -18.30 -25.78
CA ARG A 217 -15.56 -18.73 -24.57
C ARG A 217 -16.53 -18.94 -23.40
N TRP A 218 -17.60 -18.15 -23.32
CA TRP A 218 -18.70 -18.43 -22.40
C TRP A 218 -19.30 -19.81 -22.63
N ARG A 219 -19.61 -20.17 -23.88
CA ARG A 219 -20.12 -21.50 -24.22
C ARG A 219 -19.12 -22.60 -23.85
N ASP A 220 -17.85 -22.43 -24.21
CA ASP A 220 -16.80 -23.41 -23.90
C ASP A 220 -16.67 -23.62 -22.37
N LEU A 221 -16.72 -22.54 -21.60
CA LEU A 221 -16.69 -22.58 -20.14
C LEU A 221 -17.90 -23.33 -19.56
N MET A 222 -19.11 -23.06 -20.07
CA MET A 222 -20.34 -23.70 -19.60
C MET A 222 -20.39 -25.17 -19.98
N THR A 223 -19.95 -25.53 -21.18
CA THR A 223 -19.81 -26.95 -21.61
C THR A 223 -18.74 -27.68 -20.81
N GLY A 224 -17.73 -26.97 -20.30
CA GLY A 224 -16.78 -27.49 -19.31
C GLY A 224 -17.39 -27.79 -17.93
N GLY A 225 -18.68 -27.51 -17.71
CA GLY A 225 -19.37 -27.77 -16.45
C GLY A 225 -19.17 -26.68 -15.39
N ALA A 226 -18.67 -25.51 -15.76
CA ALA A 226 -18.47 -24.41 -14.83
C ALA A 226 -19.80 -23.89 -14.27
N THR A 227 -19.78 -23.40 -13.03
CA THR A 227 -20.92 -22.73 -12.38
C THR A 227 -20.63 -21.24 -12.20
N VAL A 228 -21.61 -20.41 -12.53
CA VAL A 228 -21.43 -18.96 -12.65
C VAL A 228 -22.59 -18.23 -12.00
N ARG A 229 -22.26 -17.30 -11.11
CA ARG A 229 -23.22 -16.40 -10.45
C ARG A 229 -22.77 -14.96 -10.61
N CYS A 230 -23.59 -14.14 -11.25
CA CYS A 230 -23.30 -12.72 -11.47
C CYS A 230 -24.36 -11.85 -10.80
N LEU A 231 -23.92 -10.92 -9.97
CA LEU A 231 -24.75 -9.98 -9.24
C LEU A 231 -24.48 -8.56 -9.72
N PHE A 232 -25.46 -7.95 -10.37
CA PHE A 232 -25.36 -6.61 -10.95
C PHE A 232 -26.03 -5.58 -10.06
N LEU A 233 -25.52 -4.35 -10.06
CA LEU A 233 -26.26 -3.28 -9.40
C LEU A 233 -27.59 -3.08 -10.16
N ASN A 234 -28.70 -3.01 -9.41
CA ASN A 234 -30.01 -2.82 -9.99
C ASN A 234 -30.02 -1.56 -10.88
N PRO A 235 -30.27 -1.67 -12.20
CA PRO A 235 -30.26 -0.52 -13.11
C PRO A 235 -31.34 0.53 -12.83
N ALA A 236 -32.30 0.24 -11.95
CA ALA A 236 -33.31 1.18 -11.50
C ALA A 236 -33.03 1.77 -10.10
N SER A 237 -31.92 1.39 -9.45
CA SER A 237 -31.60 1.80 -8.08
C SER A 237 -31.26 3.28 -7.95
N LEU A 238 -31.40 3.82 -6.73
CA LEU A 238 -30.83 5.12 -6.40
C LEU A 238 -29.30 5.07 -6.35
N ALA A 239 -28.71 3.91 -6.05
CA ALA A 239 -27.26 3.73 -5.99
C ALA A 239 -26.59 3.94 -7.36
N ILE A 240 -27.19 3.46 -8.45
CA ILE A 240 -26.62 3.66 -9.80
C ILE A 240 -26.74 5.13 -10.23
N GLN A 241 -27.85 5.80 -9.90
CA GLN A 241 -28.06 7.22 -10.17
C GLN A 241 -27.06 8.09 -9.39
N ALA A 242 -26.81 7.76 -8.12
CA ALA A 242 -25.79 8.43 -7.31
C ALA A 242 -24.41 8.30 -7.95
N ARG A 243 -24.07 7.12 -8.48
CA ARG A 243 -22.79 6.90 -9.14
C ARG A 243 -22.66 7.61 -10.49
N GLU A 244 -23.74 7.70 -11.26
CA GLU A 244 -23.78 8.50 -12.50
C GLU A 244 -23.46 9.97 -12.20
N LEU A 245 -24.12 10.54 -11.18
CA LEU A 245 -23.87 11.92 -10.75
C LEU A 245 -22.41 12.12 -10.30
N GLU A 246 -21.89 11.17 -9.52
CA GLU A 246 -20.53 11.22 -8.97
C GLU A 246 -19.43 11.16 -10.04
N GLU A 247 -19.59 10.31 -11.07
CA GLU A 247 -18.64 10.20 -12.18
C GLU A 247 -18.89 11.24 -13.30
N GLY A 248 -19.91 12.08 -13.17
CA GLY A 248 -20.27 13.09 -14.17
C GLY A 248 -20.90 12.51 -15.44
N PHE A 249 -21.53 11.33 -15.36
CA PHE A 249 -22.24 10.74 -16.48
C PHE A 249 -23.64 11.36 -16.65
N PRO A 250 -24.13 11.51 -17.90
CA PRO A 250 -25.53 11.73 -18.20
C PRO A 250 -26.47 10.77 -17.44
N PRO A 251 -27.61 11.25 -16.93
CA PRO A 251 -28.59 10.40 -16.26
C PRO A 251 -29.02 9.22 -17.13
N GLY A 252 -28.99 8.02 -16.55
CA GLY A 252 -29.36 6.77 -17.20
C GLY A 252 -28.27 6.12 -18.05
N GLN A 253 -27.08 6.73 -18.21
CA GLN A 253 -26.01 6.14 -19.02
C GLN A 253 -25.47 4.83 -18.43
N LEU A 254 -25.12 4.80 -17.14
CA LEU A 254 -24.65 3.58 -16.48
C LEU A 254 -25.80 2.57 -16.34
N SER A 255 -27.01 3.07 -16.13
CA SER A 255 -28.23 2.26 -16.08
C SER A 255 -28.47 1.51 -17.39
N ALA A 256 -28.36 2.19 -18.54
CA ALA A 256 -28.50 1.59 -19.86
C ALA A 256 -27.38 0.57 -20.15
N LEU A 257 -26.13 0.91 -19.80
CA LEU A 257 -24.98 0.00 -19.94
C LEU A 257 -25.18 -1.29 -19.14
N THR A 258 -25.64 -1.17 -17.90
CA THR A 258 -25.84 -2.31 -17.01
C THR A 258 -26.96 -3.21 -17.53
N LYS A 259 -28.06 -2.64 -18.04
CA LYS A 259 -29.13 -3.41 -18.69
C LYS A 259 -28.61 -4.20 -19.89
N LEU A 260 -27.82 -3.56 -20.76
CA LEU A 260 -27.23 -4.22 -21.94
C LEU A 260 -26.31 -5.39 -21.54
N ASN A 261 -25.51 -5.22 -20.50
CA ASN A 261 -24.62 -6.27 -20.01
C ASN A 261 -25.40 -7.46 -19.40
N ILE A 262 -26.47 -7.19 -18.64
CA ILE A 262 -27.37 -8.24 -18.14
C ILE A 262 -28.00 -9.00 -19.32
N GLU A 263 -28.56 -8.30 -20.31
CA GLU A 263 -29.14 -8.90 -21.51
C GLU A 263 -28.14 -9.74 -22.30
N THR A 264 -26.87 -9.34 -22.33
CA THR A 264 -25.80 -10.10 -22.98
C THR A 264 -25.60 -11.47 -22.31
N LEU A 265 -25.50 -11.52 -20.99
CA LEU A 265 -25.37 -12.80 -20.27
C LEU A 265 -26.66 -13.63 -20.31
N LEU A 266 -27.84 -13.01 -20.28
CA LEU A 266 -29.12 -13.70 -20.47
C LEU A 266 -29.18 -14.38 -21.84
N ARG A 267 -28.78 -13.68 -22.91
CA ARG A 267 -28.72 -14.24 -24.26
C ARG A 267 -27.76 -15.42 -24.36
N ILE A 268 -26.62 -15.34 -23.66
CA ILE A 268 -25.67 -16.46 -23.57
C ILE A 268 -26.33 -17.64 -22.86
N ARG A 269 -26.93 -17.43 -21.68
CA ARG A 269 -27.66 -18.44 -20.90
C ARG A 269 -28.72 -19.15 -21.74
N ASP A 270 -29.54 -18.38 -22.45
CA ASP A 270 -30.69 -18.92 -23.21
C ASP A 270 -30.25 -19.78 -24.42
N ARG A 271 -29.03 -19.56 -24.92
CA ARG A 271 -28.41 -20.36 -25.98
C ARG A 271 -27.72 -21.63 -25.49
N LEU A 272 -27.60 -21.83 -24.17
CA LEU A 272 -27.02 -23.05 -23.61
C LEU A 272 -28.02 -24.23 -23.69
N PRO A 273 -27.50 -25.47 -23.78
CA PRO A 273 -28.27 -26.69 -23.52
C PRO A 273 -29.03 -26.61 -22.18
N GLY A 274 -30.23 -27.19 -22.13
CA GLY A 274 -31.17 -27.00 -21.02
C GLY A 274 -30.62 -27.40 -19.64
N ASP A 275 -29.80 -28.44 -19.59
CA ASP A 275 -29.09 -28.92 -18.39
C ASP A 275 -28.04 -27.92 -17.88
N LEU A 276 -27.42 -27.15 -18.78
CA LEU A 276 -26.39 -26.17 -18.45
C LEU A 276 -26.94 -24.77 -18.13
N ARG A 277 -28.21 -24.48 -18.44
CA ARG A 277 -28.81 -23.15 -18.19
C ARG A 277 -28.81 -22.78 -16.70
N ASN A 278 -29.00 -23.76 -15.82
CA ASN A 278 -29.01 -23.55 -14.37
C ASN A 278 -27.63 -23.22 -13.81
N ASN A 279 -26.57 -23.45 -14.58
CA ASN A 279 -25.20 -23.16 -14.18
C ASN A 279 -24.83 -21.68 -14.38
N LEU A 280 -25.61 -20.89 -15.14
CA LEU A 280 -25.40 -19.45 -15.30
C LEU A 280 -26.56 -18.68 -14.66
N GLN A 281 -26.35 -18.18 -13.46
CA GLN A 281 -27.36 -17.50 -12.64
C GLN A 281 -27.04 -16.01 -12.55
N LEU A 282 -28.05 -15.18 -12.76
CA LEU A 282 -27.92 -13.72 -12.72
C LEU A 282 -28.89 -13.16 -11.70
N ALA A 283 -28.44 -12.18 -10.93
CA ALA A 283 -29.26 -11.47 -9.98
C ALA A 283 -28.90 -9.97 -9.95
N VAL A 284 -29.77 -9.16 -9.35
CA VAL A 284 -29.52 -7.75 -9.06
C VAL A 284 -29.52 -7.48 -7.56
N TYR A 285 -28.76 -6.48 -7.13
CA TYR A 285 -28.75 -5.97 -5.75
C TYR A 285 -28.94 -4.45 -5.72
N ASP A 286 -29.40 -3.93 -4.58
CA ASP A 286 -29.68 -2.50 -4.40
C ASP A 286 -28.97 -1.96 -3.15
N GLU A 287 -27.67 -1.69 -3.27
CA GLU A 287 -26.85 -1.13 -2.20
C GLU A 287 -25.82 -0.14 -2.72
N THR A 288 -25.24 0.65 -1.82
CA THR A 288 -24.09 1.49 -2.11
C THR A 288 -22.92 0.67 -2.65
N LEU A 289 -22.40 1.09 -3.80
CA LEU A 289 -21.24 0.50 -4.45
C LEU A 289 -19.98 0.70 -3.59
N ARG A 290 -19.28 -0.41 -3.32
CA ARG A 290 -18.01 -0.40 -2.56
C ARG A 290 -16.90 -1.07 -3.34
N PHE A 291 -17.16 -2.28 -3.84
CA PHE A 291 -16.22 -3.07 -4.61
C PHE A 291 -16.89 -3.71 -5.83
N ASN A 292 -16.14 -3.80 -6.92
CA ASN A 292 -16.30 -4.81 -7.95
C ASN A 292 -15.44 -6.01 -7.53
N VAL A 293 -16.06 -7.16 -7.33
CA VAL A 293 -15.40 -8.39 -6.89
C VAL A 293 -15.66 -9.47 -7.92
N VAL A 294 -14.60 -10.13 -8.39
CA VAL A 294 -14.68 -11.31 -9.26
C VAL A 294 -13.87 -12.42 -8.63
N LEU A 295 -14.56 -13.46 -8.18
CA LEU A 295 -14.01 -14.69 -7.63
C LEU A 295 -14.00 -15.74 -8.73
N VAL A 296 -12.84 -16.32 -9.00
CA VAL A 296 -12.64 -17.38 -9.99
C VAL A 296 -11.83 -18.49 -9.33
N ASP A 297 -12.50 -19.60 -9.01
CA ASP A 297 -11.93 -20.68 -8.21
C ASP A 297 -11.19 -20.12 -6.97
N GLU A 298 -9.88 -20.34 -6.87
CA GLU A 298 -9.03 -19.88 -5.76
C GLU A 298 -8.49 -18.45 -5.93
N LEU A 299 -8.97 -17.67 -6.89
CA LEU A 299 -8.52 -16.32 -7.18
C LEU A 299 -9.65 -15.30 -6.94
N CYS A 300 -9.31 -14.15 -6.37
CA CYS A 300 -10.19 -13.04 -6.11
C CYS A 300 -9.58 -11.76 -6.70
N VAL A 301 -10.35 -11.07 -7.54
CA VAL A 301 -10.05 -9.73 -8.04
C VAL A 301 -10.98 -8.76 -7.32
N ALA A 302 -10.43 -7.89 -6.49
CA ALA A 302 -11.20 -6.88 -5.76
C ALA A 302 -10.78 -5.47 -6.21
N GLN A 303 -11.76 -4.68 -6.64
CA GLN A 303 -11.55 -3.34 -7.19
C GLN A 303 -12.51 -2.35 -6.51
N PRO A 304 -12.03 -1.40 -5.71
CA PRO A 304 -12.91 -0.44 -5.07
C PRO A 304 -13.58 0.48 -6.11
N TYR A 305 -14.71 1.06 -5.71
CA TYR A 305 -15.28 2.23 -6.36
C TYR A 305 -14.83 3.46 -5.57
N LEU A 306 -13.87 4.21 -6.12
CA LEU A 306 -13.31 5.39 -5.46
C LEU A 306 -14.21 6.62 -5.65
N ALA A 307 -14.17 7.49 -4.65
CA ALA A 307 -14.86 8.78 -4.67
C ALA A 307 -14.36 9.66 -5.84
N GLU A 308 -15.26 10.27 -6.61
CA GLU A 308 -14.97 11.27 -7.66
C GLU A 308 -13.99 10.77 -8.75
N ARG A 309 -13.84 9.45 -8.88
CA ARG A 309 -12.97 8.82 -9.89
C ARG A 309 -13.74 7.79 -10.69
N ARG A 310 -13.41 7.68 -11.97
CA ARG A 310 -13.96 6.63 -12.81
C ARG A 310 -13.48 5.26 -12.37
N GLY A 311 -14.33 4.26 -12.58
CA GLY A 311 -13.99 2.87 -12.24
C GLY A 311 -12.66 2.42 -12.86
N VAL A 312 -12.36 2.82 -14.10
CA VAL A 312 -11.12 2.45 -14.82
C VAL A 312 -9.84 2.91 -14.12
N ASP A 313 -9.90 4.03 -13.41
CA ASP A 313 -8.78 4.66 -12.71
C ASP A 313 -8.60 4.12 -11.27
N SER A 314 -9.43 3.15 -10.86
CA SER A 314 -9.37 2.55 -9.53
C SER A 314 -8.34 1.42 -9.46
N PRO A 315 -7.64 1.24 -8.33
CA PRO A 315 -6.67 0.17 -8.19
C PRO A 315 -7.34 -1.21 -8.23
N THR A 316 -6.54 -2.25 -8.48
CA THR A 316 -6.99 -3.65 -8.45
C THR A 316 -6.13 -4.46 -7.50
N PHE A 317 -6.78 -5.23 -6.63
CA PHE A 317 -6.14 -6.18 -5.73
C PHE A 317 -6.38 -7.59 -6.26
N VAL A 318 -5.32 -8.35 -6.46
CA VAL A 318 -5.38 -9.77 -6.84
C VAL A 318 -4.98 -10.61 -5.64
N ILE A 319 -5.91 -11.46 -5.22
CA ILE A 319 -5.87 -12.19 -3.95
C ILE A 319 -6.05 -13.67 -4.25
N ARG A 320 -5.17 -14.53 -3.71
CA ARG A 320 -5.32 -15.98 -3.76
C ARG A 320 -5.98 -16.49 -2.49
N CYS A 321 -6.78 -17.53 -2.61
CA CYS A 321 -7.38 -18.22 -1.49
C CYS A 321 -6.31 -18.82 -0.58
N ARG A 322 -6.47 -18.57 0.71
CA ARG A 322 -5.63 -19.02 1.81
C ARG A 322 -6.50 -19.19 3.04
N GLN A 323 -6.07 -20.03 3.97
CA GLN A 323 -6.75 -20.20 5.25
C GLN A 323 -6.71 -18.86 6.02
N ALA A 324 -7.89 -18.32 6.36
CA ALA A 324 -8.05 -17.02 7.03
C ALA A 324 -7.43 -15.80 6.30
N GLY A 325 -7.59 -15.73 4.96
CA GLY A 325 -7.13 -14.61 4.13
C GLY A 325 -8.21 -13.62 3.67
N LEU A 326 -7.82 -12.64 2.86
CA LEU A 326 -8.73 -11.66 2.25
C LEU A 326 -9.75 -12.29 1.30
N TYR A 327 -9.44 -13.45 0.71
CA TYR A 327 -10.38 -14.18 -0.15
C TYR A 327 -11.70 -14.45 0.59
N SER A 328 -11.64 -15.02 1.81
CA SER A 328 -12.85 -15.36 2.58
C SER A 328 -13.67 -14.12 2.97
N VAL A 329 -13.02 -12.96 3.11
CA VAL A 329 -13.71 -11.69 3.37
C VAL A 329 -14.55 -11.28 2.16
N PHE A 330 -13.95 -11.28 0.97
CA PHE A 330 -14.66 -10.94 -0.27
C PHE A 330 -15.69 -11.99 -0.68
N GLU A 331 -15.43 -13.27 -0.39
CA GLU A 331 -16.40 -14.34 -0.54
C GLU A 331 -17.63 -14.12 0.36
N GLN A 332 -17.44 -13.79 1.64
CA GLN A 332 -18.54 -13.50 2.54
C GLN A 332 -19.38 -12.30 2.07
N ILE A 333 -18.72 -11.26 1.53
CA ILE A 333 -19.42 -10.12 0.92
C ILE A 333 -20.29 -10.58 -0.26
N PHE A 334 -19.74 -11.41 -1.15
CA PHE A 334 -20.48 -11.94 -2.29
C PHE A 334 -21.68 -12.77 -1.83
N GLU A 335 -21.48 -13.76 -0.95
CA GLU A 335 -22.55 -14.66 -0.50
C GLU A 335 -23.66 -13.89 0.25
N SER A 336 -23.29 -12.90 1.07
CA SER A 336 -24.26 -12.05 1.76
C SER A 336 -25.10 -11.20 0.80
N GLN A 337 -24.50 -10.66 -0.26
CA GLN A 337 -25.26 -9.93 -1.28
C GLN A 337 -26.10 -10.86 -2.16
N TRP A 338 -25.57 -12.04 -2.51
CA TRP A 338 -26.28 -13.03 -3.31
C TRP A 338 -27.56 -13.51 -2.62
N GLN A 339 -27.51 -13.80 -1.31
CA GLN A 339 -28.69 -14.20 -0.53
C GLN A 339 -29.81 -13.15 -0.51
N ARG A 340 -29.45 -11.87 -0.62
CA ARG A 340 -30.38 -10.74 -0.59
C ARG A 340 -30.75 -10.22 -1.98
N GLY A 341 -30.04 -10.68 -3.00
CA GLY A 341 -30.24 -10.30 -4.39
C GLY A 341 -31.50 -10.90 -5.00
N GLN A 342 -32.05 -10.20 -6.00
CA GLN A 342 -33.21 -10.65 -6.75
C GLN A 342 -32.76 -11.28 -8.07
N GLN A 343 -33.14 -12.53 -8.32
CA GLN A 343 -32.80 -13.24 -9.57
C GLN A 343 -33.46 -12.59 -10.79
N VAL A 344 -32.79 -12.66 -11.95
CA VAL A 344 -33.22 -12.07 -13.24
C VAL A 344 -33.51 -13.11 -14.31
#